data_AF-A0A1F8L9J8-F1
#
_entry.id   AF-A0A1F8L9J8-F1
#
_cell.length_a   1.000
_cell.length_b   1.000
_cell.length_c   1.000
_cell.angle_alpha   90.00
_cell.angle_beta   90.00
_cell.angle_gamma   90.00
#
_symmetry.space_group_name_H-M   'P 1'
#
loop_
_entity.id
_entity.type
_entity.pdbx_description
1 polymer ?
#
loop_
_entity_poly.entity_id
_entity_poly.type
_entity_poly.pdbx_seq_one_letter_code
_entity_poly.pdbx_strand_id
1 'polypeptide(L)'
;MKVYISVDMEGIAGISHPDPTGRGDPGYAAATELMIGEANAAIEGAQDGGADEIVVNDSHGRMFNLPPAALHPAARLLQGQKAWSMVEGAQLGGFGVALFVGYHARAGDQRGTIAHTYSFAPTLTTLAGRPVGESGLNALALGAWGIPVGMVAGDDVVAAETADWLPWAEAVVVKRAVGRHAAESLHPTRARELIRAGARRAVERARAGEAAEVPLRPLRLESPLEWRADFCHAAEADYAASFPGAVREGDRTVRYRTDDPIGAYRAFVAAIRLASLVE
;
A
#
# COMPACT_ATOMS: atom_id res chain seq x y z
N MET A 1 -13.70 17.72 -0.83
CA MET A 1 -13.11 16.65 -1.65
C MET A 1 -13.19 15.33 -0.89
N LYS A 2 -13.40 14.20 -1.59
CA LYS A 2 -13.38 12.86 -0.98
C LYS A 2 -11.96 12.29 -0.96
N VAL A 3 -11.52 11.74 0.16
CA VAL A 3 -10.16 11.18 0.36
C VAL A 3 -10.24 9.68 0.62
N TYR A 4 -9.36 8.93 -0.03
CA TYR A 4 -9.17 7.50 0.18
C TYR A 4 -7.92 7.27 1.03
N ILE A 5 -7.99 6.47 2.08
CA ILE A 5 -6.84 6.12 2.93
C ILE A 5 -6.72 4.60 2.94
N SER A 6 -5.63 4.06 2.41
CA SER A 6 -5.29 2.64 2.58
C SER A 6 -4.29 2.52 3.72
N VAL A 7 -4.64 1.72 4.73
CA VAL A 7 -3.84 1.56 5.95
C VAL A 7 -3.33 0.14 6.05
N ASP A 8 -2.01 0.01 6.08
CA ASP A 8 -1.28 -1.22 6.30
C ASP A 8 -0.52 -1.18 7.64
N MET A 9 0.11 -2.28 8.07
CA MET A 9 0.64 -2.39 9.45
C MET A 9 2.17 -2.37 9.51
N GLU A 10 2.84 -3.01 8.58
CA GLU A 10 4.27 -3.29 8.61
C GLU A 10 5.10 -2.01 8.64
N GLY A 11 4.62 -0.93 8.01
CA GLY A 11 5.26 0.38 7.93
C GLY A 11 5.01 1.30 9.12
N ILE A 12 4.08 0.97 10.02
CA ILE A 12 3.70 1.80 11.18
C ILE A 12 4.91 2.02 12.12
N ALA A 13 5.02 3.21 12.73
CA ALA A 13 6.03 3.49 13.74
C ALA A 13 5.89 2.58 14.96
N GLY A 14 7.00 2.03 15.43
CA GLY A 14 7.07 1.11 16.55
C GLY A 14 6.98 -0.37 16.15
N ILE A 15 6.63 -0.68 14.89
CA ILE A 15 6.64 -2.05 14.36
C ILE A 15 7.95 -2.27 13.60
N SER A 16 8.77 -3.23 14.04
CA SER A 16 10.12 -3.45 13.51
C SER A 16 10.39 -4.86 13.01
N HIS A 17 9.50 -5.81 13.28
CA HIS A 17 9.59 -7.22 12.89
C HIS A 17 8.16 -7.78 12.70
N PRO A 18 8.00 -8.92 12.01
CA PRO A 18 6.69 -9.38 11.56
C PRO A 18 5.80 -9.96 12.67
N ASP A 19 6.34 -10.45 13.78
CA ASP A 19 5.55 -11.18 14.78
C ASP A 19 4.31 -10.41 15.27
N PRO A 20 4.40 -9.15 15.73
CA PRO A 20 3.23 -8.40 16.22
C PRO A 20 2.29 -7.94 15.10
N THR A 21 2.53 -8.30 13.84
CA THR A 21 1.58 -8.07 12.74
C THR A 21 0.57 -9.21 12.59
N GLY A 22 0.84 -10.38 13.18
CA GLY A 22 -0.06 -11.52 13.17
C GLY A 22 -1.02 -11.55 14.37
N ARG A 23 -2.31 -11.81 14.14
CA ARG A 23 -3.33 -11.91 15.21
C ARG A 23 -3.05 -12.93 16.32
N GLY A 24 -2.22 -13.94 16.04
CA GLY A 24 -1.84 -14.94 17.02
C GLY A 24 -0.76 -14.47 18.00
N ASP A 25 -0.13 -13.33 17.73
CA ASP A 25 0.98 -12.83 18.53
C ASP A 25 0.48 -11.99 19.73
N PRO A 26 1.09 -12.15 20.93
CA PRO A 26 0.73 -11.36 22.10
C PRO A 26 0.88 -9.83 21.93
N GLY A 27 1.78 -9.39 21.05
CA GLY A 27 2.04 -7.98 20.73
C GLY A 27 1.05 -7.36 19.74
N TYR A 28 0.20 -8.18 19.10
CA TYR A 28 -0.72 -7.71 18.05
C TYR A 28 -1.68 -6.60 18.48
N ALA A 29 -2.17 -6.66 19.73
CA ALA A 29 -3.03 -5.61 20.26
C ALA A 29 -2.28 -4.26 20.34
N ALA A 30 -1.03 -4.26 20.80
CA ALA A 30 -0.21 -3.06 20.87
C ALA A 30 0.13 -2.52 19.46
N ALA A 31 0.43 -3.38 18.50
CA ALA A 31 0.62 -3.00 17.10
C ALA A 31 -0.64 -2.37 16.49
N THR A 32 -1.82 -2.93 16.80
CA THR A 32 -3.11 -2.38 16.36
C THR A 32 -3.35 -0.98 16.94
N GLU A 33 -3.04 -0.72 18.21
CA GLU A 33 -3.13 0.62 18.80
C GLU A 33 -2.21 1.66 18.13
N LEU A 34 -1.03 1.23 17.68
CA LEU A 34 -0.14 2.08 16.89
C LEU A 34 -0.76 2.39 15.51
N MET A 35 -1.27 1.36 14.82
CA MET A 35 -1.94 1.48 13.52
C MET A 35 -3.16 2.40 13.58
N ILE A 36 -4.01 2.27 14.62
CA ILE A 36 -5.16 3.15 14.86
C ILE A 36 -4.70 4.61 14.99
N GLY A 37 -3.66 4.84 15.78
CA GLY A 37 -3.14 6.19 16.01
C GLY A 37 -2.65 6.88 14.75
N GLU A 38 -1.94 6.17 13.88
CA GLU A 38 -1.47 6.70 12.60
C GLU A 38 -2.61 6.87 11.58
N ALA A 39 -3.56 5.94 11.53
CA ALA A 39 -4.76 6.10 10.71
C ALA A 39 -5.56 7.34 11.13
N ASN A 40 -5.78 7.54 12.43
CA ASN A 40 -6.47 8.71 12.96
C ASN A 40 -5.71 10.01 12.68
N ALA A 41 -4.39 10.02 12.78
CA ALA A 41 -3.58 11.17 12.40
C ALA A 41 -3.72 11.53 10.91
N ALA A 42 -3.79 10.54 10.02
CA ALA A 42 -4.02 10.76 8.60
C ALA A 42 -5.44 11.32 8.33
N ILE A 43 -6.46 10.84 9.06
CA ILE A 43 -7.83 11.35 8.98
C ILE A 43 -7.88 12.82 9.42
N GLU A 44 -7.30 13.15 10.57
CA GLU A 44 -7.21 14.52 11.08
C GLU A 44 -6.50 15.44 10.08
N GLY A 45 -5.37 14.99 9.53
CA GLY A 45 -4.63 15.75 8.53
C GLY A 45 -5.44 15.97 7.25
N ALA A 46 -6.16 14.95 6.79
CA ALA A 46 -7.04 15.08 5.65
C ALA A 46 -8.18 16.11 5.90
N GLN A 47 -8.77 16.12 7.10
CA GLN A 47 -9.76 17.13 7.48
C GLN A 47 -9.16 18.54 7.53
N ASP A 48 -7.98 18.70 8.13
CA ASP A 48 -7.27 19.99 8.17
C ASP A 48 -6.95 20.51 6.76
N GLY A 49 -6.71 19.61 5.80
CA GLY A 49 -6.52 19.94 4.38
C GLY A 49 -7.81 20.20 3.60
N GLY A 50 -8.98 20.05 4.25
CA GLY A 50 -10.29 20.31 3.66
C GLY A 50 -10.93 19.09 2.97
N ALA A 51 -10.73 17.88 3.49
CA ALA A 51 -11.53 16.72 3.10
C ALA A 51 -12.98 16.86 3.62
N ASP A 52 -13.96 16.55 2.77
CA ASP A 52 -15.39 16.55 3.15
C ASP A 52 -15.87 15.13 3.49
N GLU A 53 -15.27 14.12 2.85
CA GLU A 53 -15.58 12.70 3.03
C GLU A 53 -14.29 11.90 3.08
N ILE A 54 -14.18 10.96 4.02
CA ILE A 54 -12.99 10.14 4.20
C ILE A 54 -13.40 8.68 4.25
N VAL A 55 -12.75 7.85 3.43
CA VAL A 55 -12.90 6.39 3.44
C VAL A 55 -11.56 5.77 3.79
N VAL A 56 -11.55 4.94 4.85
CA VAL A 56 -10.38 4.19 5.31
C VAL A 56 -10.56 2.73 4.93
N ASN A 57 -9.63 2.20 4.15
CA ASN A 57 -9.55 0.79 3.80
C ASN A 57 -8.44 0.12 4.61
N ASP A 58 -8.85 -0.76 5.52
CA ASP A 58 -7.94 -1.63 6.24
C ASP A 58 -7.30 -2.63 5.27
N SER A 59 -5.99 -2.58 5.11
CA SER A 59 -5.28 -3.22 4.01
C SER A 59 -4.29 -4.29 4.45
N HIS A 60 -4.15 -4.52 5.76
CA HIS A 60 -3.20 -5.48 6.33
C HIS A 60 -3.81 -6.86 6.58
N GLY A 61 -3.10 -7.93 6.21
CA GLY A 61 -3.45 -9.31 6.57
C GLY A 61 -4.90 -9.70 6.20
N ARG A 62 -5.73 -10.02 7.20
CA ARG A 62 -7.16 -10.32 6.98
C ARG A 62 -8.07 -9.09 6.87
N MET A 63 -7.51 -7.88 7.03
CA MET A 63 -8.12 -6.58 6.74
C MET A 63 -9.30 -6.19 7.63
N PHE A 64 -9.28 -6.60 8.91
CA PHE A 64 -10.27 -6.19 9.92
C PHE A 64 -9.59 -5.87 11.27
N ASN A 65 -8.48 -5.17 11.18
CA ASN A 65 -7.54 -4.87 12.26
C ASN A 65 -7.97 -3.62 13.03
N LEU A 66 -8.45 -2.58 12.34
CA LEU A 66 -8.89 -1.32 12.93
C LEU A 66 -10.25 -1.49 13.66
N PRO A 67 -10.36 -1.35 14.99
CA PRO A 67 -11.65 -1.41 15.67
C PRO A 67 -12.53 -0.22 15.26
N PRO A 68 -13.78 -0.43 14.78
CA PRO A 68 -14.62 0.67 14.30
C PRO A 68 -14.86 1.79 15.32
N ALA A 69 -14.95 1.44 16.61
CA ALA A 69 -15.18 2.42 17.69
C ALA A 69 -13.92 3.24 18.06
N ALA A 70 -12.73 2.80 17.64
CA ALA A 70 -11.46 3.50 17.89
C ALA A 70 -11.03 4.38 16.71
N LEU A 71 -11.66 4.21 15.55
CA LEU A 71 -11.40 5.04 14.38
C LEU A 71 -12.08 6.41 14.53
N HIS A 72 -11.44 7.45 14.02
CA HIS A 72 -11.97 8.81 14.03
C HIS A 72 -13.35 8.90 13.34
N PRO A 73 -14.37 9.52 13.98
CA PRO A 73 -15.77 9.44 13.54
C PRO A 73 -16.06 10.15 12.21
N ALA A 74 -15.13 10.96 11.70
CA ALA A 74 -15.24 11.56 10.37
C ALA A 74 -15.01 10.57 9.22
N ALA A 75 -14.47 9.38 9.50
CA ALA A 75 -14.16 8.39 8.48
C ALA A 75 -15.19 7.26 8.41
N ARG A 76 -15.40 6.76 7.19
CA ARG A 76 -16.07 5.48 6.94
C ARG A 76 -15.02 4.40 6.79
N LEU A 77 -15.24 3.26 7.43
CA LEU A 77 -14.28 2.17 7.50
C LEU A 77 -14.69 0.99 6.60
N LEU A 78 -13.79 0.55 5.73
CA LEU A 78 -13.91 -0.64 4.86
C LEU A 78 -13.01 -1.76 5.38
N GLN A 79 -13.62 -2.88 5.76
CA GLN A 79 -12.94 -4.01 6.42
C GLN A 79 -13.48 -5.35 5.97
N GLY A 80 -12.73 -6.40 6.27
CA GLY A 80 -12.96 -7.75 5.79
C GLY A 80 -12.10 -8.07 4.56
N GLN A 81 -12.12 -9.34 4.18
CA GLN A 81 -11.54 -9.77 2.91
C GLN A 81 -12.35 -9.22 1.74
N LYS A 82 -11.65 -8.61 0.79
CA LYS A 82 -12.23 -7.79 -0.27
C LYS A 82 -11.62 -8.17 -1.62
N ALA A 83 -12.43 -8.18 -2.67
CA ALA A 83 -12.01 -8.61 -4.01
C ALA A 83 -10.93 -7.70 -4.60
N TRP A 84 -10.96 -6.41 -4.29
CA TRP A 84 -9.96 -5.42 -4.69
C TRP A 84 -8.90 -5.16 -3.61
N SER A 85 -8.84 -6.00 -2.58
CA SER A 85 -7.76 -5.98 -1.58
C SER A 85 -7.52 -4.57 -1.00
N MET A 86 -6.31 -4.03 -1.18
CA MET A 86 -5.84 -2.77 -0.62
C MET A 86 -6.44 -1.52 -1.31
N VAL A 87 -7.08 -1.67 -2.46
CA VAL A 87 -7.74 -0.57 -3.19
C VAL A 87 -9.27 -0.70 -3.24
N GLU A 88 -9.85 -1.59 -2.43
CA GLU A 88 -11.31 -1.77 -2.38
C GLU A 88 -12.06 -0.49 -2.00
N GLY A 89 -13.15 -0.24 -2.71
CA GLY A 89 -14.00 0.94 -2.57
C GLY A 89 -13.54 2.11 -3.44
N ALA A 90 -12.27 2.16 -3.87
CA ALA A 90 -11.77 3.24 -4.71
C ALA A 90 -12.38 3.20 -6.13
N GLN A 91 -12.75 2.02 -6.63
CA GLN A 91 -13.42 1.82 -7.92
C GLN A 91 -14.79 2.49 -8.01
N LEU A 92 -15.40 2.84 -6.87
CA LEU A 92 -16.67 3.58 -6.84
C LEU A 92 -16.50 5.05 -7.26
N GLY A 93 -15.26 5.53 -7.38
CA GLY A 93 -14.94 6.85 -7.87
C GLY A 93 -15.23 8.00 -6.90
N GLY A 94 -15.02 9.21 -7.39
CA GLY A 94 -15.24 10.47 -6.67
C GLY A 94 -14.12 10.87 -5.71
N PHE A 95 -13.04 10.09 -5.62
CA PHE A 95 -11.88 10.42 -4.77
C PHE A 95 -10.95 11.40 -5.48
N GLY A 96 -10.57 12.47 -4.79
CA GLY A 96 -9.62 13.45 -5.32
C GLY A 96 -8.16 13.10 -5.02
N VAL A 97 -7.90 12.28 -3.99
CA VAL A 97 -6.56 11.83 -3.61
C VAL A 97 -6.63 10.56 -2.76
N ALA A 98 -5.61 9.72 -2.90
CA ALA A 98 -5.35 8.59 -2.03
C ALA A 98 -4.13 8.82 -1.13
N LEU A 99 -4.18 8.32 0.10
CA LEU A 99 -3.12 8.35 1.09
C LEU A 99 -2.77 6.92 1.50
N PHE A 100 -1.51 6.56 1.47
CA PHE A 100 -0.99 5.28 1.94
C PHE A 100 -0.36 5.46 3.32
N VAL A 101 -0.80 4.70 4.30
CA VAL A 101 -0.37 4.78 5.71
C VAL A 101 0.12 3.41 6.14
N GLY A 102 1.30 3.36 6.77
CA GLY A 102 1.87 2.10 7.25
C GLY A 102 2.35 1.16 6.15
N TYR A 103 2.65 1.68 4.96
CA TYR A 103 3.15 0.89 3.83
C TYR A 103 4.63 0.52 4.04
N HIS A 104 5.07 -0.55 3.38
CA HIS A 104 6.43 -1.08 3.49
C HIS A 104 7.06 -1.34 2.11
N ALA A 105 8.38 -1.61 2.12
CA ALA A 105 9.13 -1.89 0.91
C ALA A 105 8.73 -3.23 0.27
N ARG A 106 8.95 -3.35 -1.04
CA ARG A 106 8.65 -4.55 -1.82
C ARG A 106 9.47 -5.77 -1.40
N ALA A 107 8.97 -6.95 -1.78
CA ALA A 107 9.70 -8.21 -1.67
C ALA A 107 11.08 -8.15 -2.34
N GLY A 108 12.08 -8.70 -1.64
CA GLY A 108 13.46 -8.79 -2.13
C GLY A 108 14.28 -7.51 -1.92
N ASP A 109 13.70 -6.45 -1.35
CA ASP A 109 14.51 -5.29 -0.95
C ASP A 109 15.49 -5.67 0.19
N GLN A 110 16.73 -5.20 0.08
CA GLN A 110 17.81 -5.58 0.98
C GLN A 110 17.63 -5.02 2.39
N ARG A 111 16.99 -3.85 2.55
CA ARG A 111 16.92 -3.13 3.83
C ARG A 111 15.51 -3.01 4.39
N GLY A 112 14.49 -2.98 3.53
CA GLY A 112 13.12 -2.68 3.93
C GLY A 112 12.60 -3.54 5.09
N THR A 113 12.01 -2.89 6.09
CA THR A 113 11.48 -3.59 7.27
C THR A 113 10.22 -4.36 6.89
N ILE A 114 10.19 -5.66 7.21
CA ILE A 114 9.13 -6.61 6.85
C ILE A 114 8.85 -6.59 5.33
N ALA A 115 9.89 -6.36 4.53
CA ALA A 115 9.76 -6.26 3.07
C ALA A 115 9.14 -7.52 2.45
N HIS A 116 8.03 -7.31 1.73
CA HIS A 116 7.28 -8.33 0.98
C HIS A 116 6.32 -7.65 -0.04
N THR A 117 5.58 -8.43 -0.83
CA THR A 117 4.59 -7.89 -1.78
C THR A 117 3.30 -8.72 -1.73
N TYR A 118 2.26 -8.20 -1.10
CA TYR A 118 0.94 -8.78 -0.81
C TYR A 118 0.92 -10.04 0.05
N SER A 119 1.95 -10.87 -0.06
CA SER A 119 2.23 -12.02 0.79
C SER A 119 3.74 -12.25 0.85
N PHE A 120 4.17 -13.21 1.65
CA PHE A 120 5.57 -13.63 1.70
C PHE A 120 5.98 -14.57 0.54
N ALA A 121 5.04 -14.93 -0.35
CA ALA A 121 5.32 -15.85 -1.46
C ALA A 121 6.20 -15.20 -2.56
N PRO A 122 5.95 -13.97 -3.04
CA PRO A 122 6.83 -13.34 -4.01
C PRO A 122 8.19 -12.98 -3.41
N THR A 123 9.26 -13.25 -4.14
CA THR A 123 10.63 -12.78 -3.84
C THR A 123 11.01 -11.53 -4.61
N LEU A 124 10.41 -11.31 -5.77
CA LEU A 124 10.57 -10.10 -6.59
C LEU A 124 9.35 -9.94 -7.47
N THR A 125 8.77 -8.74 -7.50
CA THR A 125 7.78 -8.37 -8.51
C THR A 125 8.31 -7.21 -9.34
N THR A 126 8.11 -7.28 -10.65
CA THR A 126 8.39 -6.19 -11.58
C THR A 126 7.11 -5.79 -12.33
N LEU A 127 6.99 -4.51 -12.66
CA LEU A 127 5.95 -3.94 -13.51
C LEU A 127 6.63 -3.02 -14.52
N ALA A 128 6.29 -3.15 -15.79
CA ALA A 128 6.93 -2.38 -16.88
C ALA A 128 8.48 -2.46 -16.82
N GLY A 129 9.01 -3.65 -16.51
CA GLY A 129 10.46 -3.91 -16.45
C GLY A 129 11.19 -3.37 -15.21
N ARG A 130 10.47 -2.77 -14.24
CA ARG A 130 11.05 -2.17 -13.05
C ARG A 130 10.55 -2.85 -11.78
N PRO A 131 11.36 -3.03 -10.73
CA PRO A 131 10.90 -3.56 -9.46
C PRO A 131 9.74 -2.75 -8.86
N VAL A 132 8.73 -3.42 -8.33
CA VAL A 132 7.53 -2.80 -7.79
C VAL A 132 7.05 -3.50 -6.51
N GLY A 133 6.63 -2.72 -5.54
CA GLY A 133 5.90 -3.18 -4.36
C GLY A 133 4.42 -2.82 -4.39
N GLU A 134 3.80 -2.91 -3.22
CA GLU A 134 2.38 -2.66 -3.05
C GLU A 134 2.00 -1.22 -3.39
N SER A 135 2.84 -0.24 -3.01
CA SER A 135 2.65 1.17 -3.36
C SER A 135 2.43 1.36 -4.86
N GLY A 136 3.30 0.78 -5.70
CA GLY A 136 3.22 0.94 -7.15
C GLY A 136 2.06 0.18 -7.78
N LEU A 137 1.81 -1.06 -7.33
CA LEU A 137 0.70 -1.88 -7.82
C LEU A 137 -0.67 -1.27 -7.46
N ASN A 138 -0.82 -0.76 -6.23
CA ASN A 138 -2.02 -0.08 -5.79
C ASN A 138 -2.20 1.25 -6.53
N ALA A 139 -1.12 2.01 -6.72
CA ALA A 139 -1.15 3.25 -7.48
C ALA A 139 -1.51 3.04 -8.97
N LEU A 140 -1.16 1.89 -9.57
CA LEU A 140 -1.59 1.55 -10.94
C LEU A 140 -3.11 1.48 -11.05
N ALA A 141 -3.77 0.77 -10.12
CA ALA A 141 -5.22 0.65 -10.11
C ALA A 141 -5.90 2.00 -9.82
N LEU A 142 -5.41 2.74 -8.81
CA LEU A 142 -5.92 4.06 -8.47
C LEU A 142 -5.75 5.05 -9.63
N GLY A 143 -4.60 5.02 -10.30
CA GLY A 143 -4.28 5.85 -11.44
C GLY A 143 -5.20 5.61 -12.64
N ALA A 144 -5.57 4.35 -12.88
CA ALA A 144 -6.57 3.98 -13.88
C ALA A 144 -7.96 4.57 -13.58
N TRP A 145 -8.32 4.74 -12.30
CA TRP A 145 -9.53 5.45 -11.88
C TRP A 145 -9.35 6.97 -11.74
N GLY A 146 -8.19 7.51 -12.14
CA GLY A 146 -7.90 8.94 -12.09
C GLY A 146 -7.61 9.47 -10.68
N ILE A 147 -7.32 8.59 -9.71
CA ILE A 147 -7.05 8.96 -8.33
C ILE A 147 -5.52 9.06 -8.14
N PRO A 148 -4.95 10.25 -7.89
CA PRO A 148 -3.54 10.37 -7.57
C PRO A 148 -3.26 9.89 -6.14
N VAL A 149 -2.08 9.29 -5.93
CA VAL A 149 -1.56 9.05 -4.57
C VAL A 149 -0.79 10.30 -4.14
N GLY A 150 -1.23 10.92 -3.05
CA GLY A 150 -0.69 12.19 -2.54
C GLY A 150 0.27 12.04 -1.37
N MET A 151 0.25 10.90 -0.67
CA MET A 151 1.14 10.62 0.46
C MET A 151 1.40 9.13 0.57
N VAL A 152 2.64 8.78 0.95
CA VAL A 152 3.01 7.44 1.44
C VAL A 152 3.75 7.59 2.76
N ALA A 153 3.26 6.92 3.80
CA ALA A 153 3.89 6.86 5.12
C ALA A 153 4.39 5.46 5.44
N GLY A 154 5.63 5.36 5.93
CA GLY A 154 6.30 4.10 6.23
C GLY A 154 7.78 4.31 6.61
N ASP A 155 8.65 3.37 6.26
CA ASP A 155 10.10 3.52 6.45
C ASP A 155 10.79 4.37 5.36
N ASP A 156 12.10 4.61 5.49
CA ASP A 156 12.90 5.34 4.50
C ASP A 156 13.03 4.59 3.16
N VAL A 157 12.89 3.26 3.18
CA VAL A 157 13.05 2.41 1.99
C VAL A 157 11.80 2.48 1.12
N VAL A 158 10.59 2.34 1.69
CA VAL A 158 9.34 2.51 0.92
C VAL A 158 9.17 3.94 0.43
N ALA A 159 9.66 4.93 1.17
CA ALA A 159 9.70 6.32 0.72
C ALA A 159 10.58 6.48 -0.53
N ALA A 160 11.79 5.93 -0.51
CA ALA A 160 12.69 5.95 -1.66
C ALA A 160 12.13 5.15 -2.86
N GLU A 161 11.62 3.94 -2.62
CA GLU A 161 10.99 3.11 -3.66
C GLU A 161 9.78 3.82 -4.29
N THR A 162 8.95 4.46 -3.48
CA THR A 162 7.74 5.10 -4.00
C THR A 162 8.07 6.37 -4.79
N ALA A 163 9.16 7.08 -4.49
CA ALA A 163 9.57 8.26 -5.25
C ALA A 163 9.84 7.94 -6.74
N ASP A 164 10.28 6.72 -7.05
CA ASP A 164 10.50 6.24 -8.41
C ASP A 164 9.19 6.06 -9.21
N TRP A 165 8.08 5.85 -8.51
CA TRP A 165 6.74 5.64 -9.11
C TRP A 165 5.87 6.89 -9.03
N LEU A 166 5.94 7.61 -7.91
CA LEU A 166 5.06 8.69 -7.50
C LEU A 166 5.89 9.88 -7.00
N PRO A 167 6.73 10.50 -7.85
CA PRO A 167 7.69 11.54 -7.43
C PRO A 167 7.03 12.80 -6.84
N TRP A 168 5.73 12.98 -7.03
CA TRP A 168 4.94 14.08 -6.45
C TRP A 168 4.40 13.77 -5.05
N ALA A 169 4.35 12.51 -4.60
CA ALA A 169 3.72 12.14 -3.34
C ALA A 169 4.54 12.65 -2.14
N GLU A 170 3.86 13.08 -1.07
CA GLU A 170 4.51 13.35 0.21
C GLU A 170 5.08 12.03 0.76
N ALA A 171 6.39 11.97 0.95
CA ALA A 171 7.02 10.87 1.67
C ALA A 171 7.07 11.19 3.18
N VAL A 172 6.37 10.40 3.99
CA VAL A 172 6.38 10.54 5.46
C VAL A 172 7.13 9.37 6.08
N VAL A 173 8.41 9.58 6.37
CA VAL A 173 9.26 8.57 6.99
C VAL A 173 9.06 8.57 8.50
N VAL A 174 8.48 7.50 9.04
CA VAL A 174 8.20 7.34 10.47
C VAL A 174 9.18 6.44 11.21
N LYS A 175 10.04 5.76 10.46
CA LYS A 175 11.14 4.94 10.98
C LYS A 175 12.23 4.78 9.91
N ARG A 176 13.45 4.49 10.33
CA ARG A 176 14.56 4.10 9.46
C ARG A 176 14.72 2.59 9.47
N ALA A 177 14.68 1.97 8.31
CA ALA A 177 14.91 0.54 8.15
C ALA A 177 16.40 0.21 8.41
N VAL A 178 16.64 -0.69 9.34
CA VAL A 178 17.98 -1.26 9.59
C VAL A 178 18.12 -2.59 8.85
N GLY A 179 17.03 -3.33 8.72
CA GLY A 179 16.90 -4.54 7.93
C GLY A 179 15.48 -5.09 7.99
N ARG A 180 15.29 -6.29 7.43
CA ARG A 180 13.98 -6.93 7.35
C ARG A 180 13.27 -7.15 8.70
N HIS A 181 14.04 -7.28 9.79
CA HIS A 181 13.53 -7.53 11.14
C HIS A 181 14.03 -6.50 12.17
N ALA A 182 14.44 -5.32 11.70
CA ALA A 182 14.90 -4.25 12.58
C ALA A 182 14.67 -2.86 11.96
N ALA A 183 14.20 -1.93 12.78
CA ALA A 183 14.03 -0.53 12.42
C ALA A 183 14.33 0.38 13.61
N GLU A 184 14.84 1.57 13.34
CA GLU A 184 14.91 2.67 14.30
C GLU A 184 13.68 3.56 14.13
N SER A 185 12.74 3.46 15.06
CA SER A 185 11.45 4.13 14.95
C SER A 185 11.42 5.49 15.63
N LEU A 186 10.68 6.44 15.05
CA LEU A 186 10.24 7.61 15.79
C LEU A 186 9.29 7.20 16.92
N HIS A 187 9.17 8.06 17.93
CA HIS A 187 8.12 7.94 18.94
C HIS A 187 6.73 8.05 18.27
N PRO A 188 5.72 7.24 18.66
CA PRO A 188 4.41 7.24 18.02
C PRO A 188 3.74 8.62 17.94
N THR A 189 3.84 9.44 18.99
CA THR A 189 3.35 10.84 18.94
C THR A 189 3.98 11.64 17.80
N ARG A 190 5.29 11.50 17.59
CA ARG A 190 6.00 12.24 16.54
C ARG A 190 5.64 11.72 15.15
N ALA A 191 5.50 10.40 15.00
CA ALA A 191 5.03 9.79 13.76
C ALA A 191 3.65 10.32 13.36
N ARG A 192 2.71 10.38 14.32
CA ARG A 192 1.36 10.92 14.12
C ARG A 192 1.38 12.39 13.70
N GLU A 193 2.20 13.24 14.33
CA GLU A 193 2.35 14.64 13.92
C GLU A 193 2.80 14.78 12.46
N LEU A 194 3.79 13.98 12.05
CA LEU A 194 4.32 13.99 10.68
C LEU A 194 3.29 13.50 9.67
N ILE A 195 2.56 12.43 9.99
CA ILE A 195 1.49 11.89 9.16
C ILE A 195 0.35 12.89 9.01
N ARG A 196 -0.09 13.52 10.10
CA ARG A 196 -1.12 14.56 10.06
C ARG A 196 -0.70 15.72 9.14
N ALA A 197 0.54 16.20 9.29
CA ALA A 197 1.07 17.27 8.46
C ALA A 197 1.20 16.86 6.98
N GLY A 198 1.65 15.63 6.69
CA GLY A 198 1.76 15.09 5.33
C GLY A 198 0.40 14.91 4.65
N ALA A 199 -0.56 14.34 5.37
CA ALA A 199 -1.93 14.16 4.88
C ALA A 199 -2.59 15.49 4.56
N ARG A 200 -2.41 16.49 5.44
CA ARG A 200 -2.88 17.86 5.20
C ARG A 200 -2.31 18.43 3.90
N ARG A 201 -0.98 18.42 3.73
CA ARG A 201 -0.33 18.94 2.51
C ARG A 201 -0.80 18.20 1.26
N ALA A 202 -0.93 16.88 1.33
CA ALA A 202 -1.42 16.07 0.21
C ALA A 202 -2.84 16.47 -0.22
N VAL A 203 -3.75 16.70 0.74
CA VAL A 203 -5.12 17.12 0.45
C VAL A 203 -5.18 18.58 -0.03
N GLU A 204 -4.41 19.49 0.56
CA GLU A 204 -4.30 20.88 0.10
C GLU A 204 -3.80 20.94 -1.35
N ARG A 205 -2.77 20.15 -1.70
CA ARG A 205 -2.25 20.05 -3.08
C ARG A 205 -3.28 19.44 -4.03
N ALA A 206 -4.00 18.40 -3.62
CA ALA A 206 -5.07 17.83 -4.41
C ALA A 206 -6.18 18.86 -4.72
N ARG A 207 -6.58 19.66 -3.73
CA ARG A 207 -7.57 20.74 -3.90
C ARG A 207 -7.08 21.87 -4.80
N ALA A 208 -5.81 22.24 -4.70
CA ALA A 208 -5.21 23.27 -5.54
C ALA A 208 -5.08 22.82 -7.01
N GLY A 209 -5.01 21.51 -7.28
CA GLY A 209 -4.92 20.96 -8.63
C GLY A 209 -3.66 21.45 -9.35
N GLU A 210 -3.83 21.97 -10.57
CA GLU A 210 -2.72 22.52 -11.37
C GLU A 210 -2.09 23.80 -10.78
N ALA A 211 -2.74 24.43 -9.79
CA ALA A 211 -2.17 25.59 -9.11
C ALA A 211 -1.19 25.21 -7.97
N ALA A 212 -1.07 23.92 -7.62
CA ALA A 212 -0.07 23.47 -6.66
C ALA A 212 1.35 23.61 -7.24
N GLU A 213 2.33 23.93 -6.39
CA GLU A 213 3.74 23.99 -6.78
C GLU A 213 4.23 22.66 -7.38
N VAL A 214 3.81 21.55 -6.76
CA VAL A 214 4.00 20.19 -7.29
C VAL A 214 2.62 19.54 -7.42
N PRO A 215 1.99 19.60 -8.60
CA PRO A 215 0.69 18.99 -8.84
C PRO A 215 0.73 17.47 -8.68
N LEU A 216 -0.33 16.92 -8.08
CA LEU A 216 -0.49 15.47 -7.99
C LEU A 216 -0.90 14.89 -9.33
N ARG A 217 -0.37 13.71 -9.68
CA ARG A 217 -0.68 13.02 -10.93
C ARG A 217 -1.20 11.61 -10.65
N PRO A 218 -2.23 11.13 -11.36
CA PRO A 218 -2.54 9.71 -11.39
C PRO A 218 -1.38 8.96 -12.06
N LEU A 219 -0.94 7.83 -11.49
CA LEU A 219 0.07 6.99 -12.14
C LEU A 219 -0.50 6.44 -13.44
N ARG A 220 0.19 6.70 -14.55
CA ARG A 220 -0.13 6.15 -15.86
C ARG A 220 1.14 5.56 -16.46
N LEU A 221 1.04 4.33 -16.93
CA LEU A 221 2.12 3.62 -17.60
C LEU A 221 1.71 3.35 -19.04
N GLU A 222 2.69 3.29 -19.93
CA GLU A 222 2.46 2.95 -21.33
C GLU A 222 2.12 1.47 -21.49
N SER A 223 1.08 1.19 -22.27
CA SER A 223 0.75 -0.18 -22.68
C SER A 223 1.71 -0.64 -23.78
N PRO A 224 2.02 -1.94 -23.87
CA PRO A 224 1.47 -3.03 -23.06
C PRO A 224 2.10 -3.09 -21.65
N LEU A 225 1.26 -3.32 -20.66
CA LEU A 225 1.67 -3.54 -19.28
C LEU A 225 2.08 -4.99 -19.12
N GLU A 226 3.26 -5.21 -18.54
CA GLU A 226 3.74 -6.53 -18.17
C GLU A 226 4.16 -6.50 -16.71
N TRP A 227 3.68 -7.47 -15.93
CA TRP A 227 4.27 -7.79 -14.65
C TRP A 227 4.89 -9.18 -14.67
N ARG A 228 5.95 -9.33 -13.87
CA ARG A 228 6.59 -10.62 -13.56
C ARG A 228 6.69 -10.75 -12.06
N ALA A 229 6.35 -11.92 -11.53
CA ALA A 229 6.49 -12.25 -10.12
C ALA A 229 7.32 -13.53 -9.99
N ASP A 230 8.46 -13.44 -9.31
CA ASP A 230 9.24 -14.57 -8.85
C ASP A 230 8.70 -15.02 -7.48
N PHE A 231 8.50 -16.32 -7.30
CA PHE A 231 7.96 -16.92 -6.07
C PHE A 231 9.02 -17.71 -5.32
N CYS A 232 8.83 -17.92 -4.01
CA CYS A 232 9.70 -18.73 -3.16
C CYS A 232 9.80 -20.18 -3.66
N HIS A 233 8.66 -20.78 -3.98
CA HIS A 233 8.52 -22.19 -4.34
C HIS A 233 7.92 -22.37 -5.73
N ALA A 234 8.33 -23.45 -6.43
CA ALA A 234 7.80 -23.77 -7.76
C ALA A 234 6.28 -24.03 -7.74
N ALA A 235 5.76 -24.62 -6.66
CA ALA A 235 4.33 -24.86 -6.48
C ALA A 235 3.52 -23.55 -6.39
N GLU A 236 4.03 -22.52 -5.71
CA GLU A 236 3.38 -21.21 -5.66
C GLU A 236 3.27 -20.59 -7.06
N ALA A 237 4.33 -20.72 -7.85
CA ALA A 237 4.33 -20.28 -9.25
C ALA A 237 3.40 -21.13 -10.14
N ASP A 238 3.19 -22.43 -9.84
CA ASP A 238 2.24 -23.29 -10.58
C ASP A 238 0.82 -22.79 -10.36
N TYR A 239 0.47 -22.52 -9.10
CA TYR A 239 -0.84 -21.99 -8.75
C TYR A 239 -1.03 -20.56 -9.27
N ALA A 240 -0.04 -19.69 -9.13
CA ALA A 240 -0.09 -18.33 -9.66
C ALA A 240 -0.28 -18.29 -11.19
N ALA A 241 0.25 -19.27 -11.93
CA ALA A 241 0.09 -19.37 -13.38
C ALA A 241 -1.21 -20.05 -13.84
N SER A 242 -2.10 -20.44 -12.92
CA SER A 242 -3.28 -21.26 -13.26
C SER A 242 -4.44 -20.50 -13.92
N PHE A 243 -4.40 -19.16 -13.95
CA PHE A 243 -5.45 -18.36 -14.60
C PHE A 243 -5.13 -18.08 -16.08
N PRO A 244 -6.15 -17.91 -16.95
CA PRO A 244 -5.94 -17.68 -18.38
C PRO A 244 -5.08 -16.45 -18.68
N GLY A 245 -4.08 -16.63 -19.55
CA GLY A 245 -3.16 -15.58 -19.98
C GLY A 245 -1.90 -15.43 -19.14
N ALA A 246 -1.84 -16.06 -17.96
CA ALA A 246 -0.60 -16.19 -17.21
C ALA A 246 0.36 -17.15 -17.94
N VAL A 247 1.66 -16.83 -17.90
CA VAL A 247 2.71 -17.67 -18.48
C VAL A 247 3.72 -18.00 -17.39
N ARG A 248 3.93 -19.29 -17.15
CA ARG A 248 5.04 -19.77 -16.32
C ARG A 248 6.35 -19.63 -17.10
N GLU A 249 7.28 -18.86 -16.55
CA GLU A 249 8.62 -18.65 -17.10
C GLU A 249 9.66 -19.17 -16.12
N GLY A 250 10.59 -19.99 -16.60
CA GLY A 250 11.62 -20.60 -15.76
C GLY A 250 11.06 -21.38 -14.57
N ASP A 251 11.87 -21.48 -13.52
CA ASP A 251 11.58 -22.38 -12.41
C ASP A 251 10.51 -21.83 -11.45
N ARG A 252 10.41 -20.51 -11.29
CA ARG A 252 9.56 -19.88 -10.26
C ARG A 252 8.95 -18.53 -10.67
N THR A 253 9.01 -18.15 -11.94
CA THR A 253 8.52 -16.85 -12.40
C THR A 253 7.17 -17.01 -13.09
N VAL A 254 6.24 -16.10 -12.81
CA VAL A 254 4.99 -15.96 -13.59
C VAL A 254 4.98 -14.59 -14.25
N ARG A 255 4.62 -14.57 -15.52
CA ARG A 255 4.48 -13.36 -16.33
C ARG A 255 3.04 -13.20 -16.80
N TYR A 256 2.56 -11.98 -16.83
CA TYR A 256 1.27 -11.63 -17.43
C TYR A 256 1.38 -10.30 -18.17
N ARG A 257 0.72 -10.20 -19.33
CA ARG A 257 0.74 -9.02 -20.20
C ARG A 257 -0.66 -8.62 -20.62
N THR A 258 -0.97 -7.33 -20.57
CA THR A 258 -2.28 -6.76 -20.94
C THR A 258 -2.14 -5.28 -21.31
N ASP A 259 -3.08 -4.74 -22.06
CA ASP A 259 -3.17 -3.29 -22.31
C ASP A 259 -4.03 -2.56 -21.27
N ASP A 260 -4.73 -3.30 -20.41
CA ASP A 260 -5.63 -2.76 -19.38
C ASP A 260 -4.95 -2.73 -17.99
N PRO A 261 -4.74 -1.55 -17.38
CA PRO A 261 -4.15 -1.43 -16.04
C PRO A 261 -5.01 -2.07 -14.95
N ILE A 262 -6.34 -2.08 -15.10
CA ILE A 262 -7.22 -2.74 -14.13
C ILE A 262 -7.08 -4.26 -14.25
N GLY A 263 -7.04 -4.78 -15.47
CA GLY A 263 -6.71 -6.18 -15.76
C GLY A 263 -5.34 -6.58 -15.20
N ALA A 264 -4.33 -5.72 -15.32
CA ALA A 264 -2.99 -5.99 -14.79
C ALA A 264 -3.02 -6.15 -13.26
N TYR A 265 -3.66 -5.21 -12.55
CA TYR A 265 -3.84 -5.26 -11.10
C TYR A 265 -4.61 -6.51 -10.66
N ARG A 266 -5.77 -6.76 -11.27
CA ARG A 266 -6.63 -7.91 -10.90
C ARG A 266 -5.93 -9.25 -11.15
N ALA A 267 -5.23 -9.38 -12.27
CA ALA A 267 -4.45 -10.57 -12.59
C ALA A 267 -3.36 -10.81 -11.54
N PHE A 268 -2.64 -9.75 -11.12
CA PHE A 268 -1.65 -9.85 -10.06
C PHE A 268 -2.27 -10.30 -8.73
N VAL A 269 -3.34 -9.64 -8.28
CA VAL A 269 -4.03 -10.03 -7.03
C VAL A 269 -4.53 -11.47 -7.10
N ALA A 270 -5.09 -11.90 -8.24
CA ALA A 270 -5.51 -13.28 -8.44
C ALA A 270 -4.33 -14.26 -8.34
N ALA A 271 -3.20 -13.96 -8.99
CA ALA A 271 -1.98 -14.76 -8.93
C ALA A 271 -1.50 -14.96 -7.50
N ILE A 272 -1.42 -13.88 -6.70
CA ILE A 272 -1.00 -13.93 -5.31
C ILE A 272 -1.97 -14.75 -4.44
N ARG A 273 -3.28 -14.59 -4.66
CA ARG A 273 -4.29 -15.37 -3.91
C ARG A 273 -4.20 -16.86 -4.24
N LEU A 274 -3.98 -17.21 -5.50
CA LEU A 274 -3.78 -18.61 -5.91
C LEU A 274 -2.49 -19.18 -5.31
N ALA A 275 -1.38 -18.44 -5.36
CA ALA A 275 -0.13 -18.85 -4.73
C ALA A 275 -0.28 -19.09 -3.22
N SER A 276 -1.10 -18.29 -2.53
CA SER A 276 -1.34 -18.44 -1.09
C SER A 276 -2.15 -19.67 -0.68
N LEU A 277 -2.65 -20.47 -1.64
CA LEU A 277 -3.31 -21.75 -1.38
C LEU A 277 -2.33 -22.92 -1.19
N VAL A 278 -1.05 -22.70 -1.50
CA VAL A 278 0.00 -23.69 -1.30
C VAL A 278 0.34 -23.74 0.19
N GLU A 279 0.15 -24.91 0.80
CA GLU A 279 0.51 -25.21 2.19
C GLU A 279 2.01 -25.50 2.36
#